data_AF-A0A960SP65-F1
#
_entry.id   AF-A0A960SP65-F1
#
_cell.length_a   1.000
_cell.length_b   1.000
_cell.length_c   1.000
_cell.angle_alpha   90.00
_cell.angle_beta   90.00
_cell.angle_gamma   90.00
#
_symmetry.space_group_name_H-M   'P 1'
#
loop_
_entity.id
_entity.type
_entity.pdbx_description
1 polymer ?
#
loop_
_entity_poly.entity_id
_entity_poly.type
_entity_poly.pdbx_seq_one_letter_code
_entity_poly.pdbx_strand_id
1 'polypeptide(L)'
;YIVAIGHAARGSCPVNEIEYGDLKADPLFQPHRLADLAAFYRAFGLEPSPEADERLDHLSVELEFLGVLAAQEAAAETGPPNLTGLAVCRDAERKFLREHLGRWTPAFARRLARVVGEGALGALAWFTLAFIEHECVRFGVKAGSEDLLLRPADQNAALCDGCGLSQTLPGAAAVEPCS
;
A
#
# COMPACT_ATOMS: atom_id res chain seq x y z
N TYR A 1 1.96 10.89 -13.40
CA TYR A 1 2.82 10.15 -12.47
C TYR A 1 3.19 11.02 -11.26
N ILE A 2 4.10 12.01 -11.41
CA ILE A 2 4.62 12.85 -10.29
C ILE A 2 3.54 13.56 -9.45
N VAL A 3 2.43 14.02 -10.06
CA VAL A 3 1.35 14.74 -9.35
C VAL A 3 0.43 13.80 -8.54
N ALA A 4 0.32 12.52 -8.94
CA ALA A 4 -0.58 11.55 -8.31
C ALA A 4 0.14 10.66 -7.29
N ILE A 5 1.37 10.26 -7.63
CA ILE A 5 2.24 9.34 -6.90
C ILE A 5 3.59 10.06 -6.74
N GLY A 6 3.66 11.03 -5.82
CA GLY A 6 4.84 11.87 -5.60
C GLY A 6 5.51 11.55 -4.26
N HIS A 7 6.85 11.54 -4.24
CA HIS A 7 7.66 11.17 -3.08
C HIS A 7 7.85 12.30 -2.04
N ALA A 8 7.60 13.56 -2.40
CA ALA A 8 8.02 14.72 -1.60
C ALA A 8 6.90 15.42 -0.80
N ALA A 9 5.63 15.14 -1.10
CA ALA A 9 4.48 15.59 -0.34
C ALA A 9 3.41 14.52 -0.52
N ARG A 10 2.71 14.14 0.56
CA ARG A 10 1.63 13.14 0.54
C ARG A 10 0.78 13.32 -0.73
N GLY A 11 0.99 12.45 -1.71
CA GLY A 11 0.39 12.60 -3.03
C GLY A 11 -1.14 12.60 -2.93
N SER A 12 -1.82 13.08 -3.97
CA SER A 12 -3.30 13.06 -3.99
C SER A 12 -3.86 11.64 -3.82
N CYS A 13 -3.05 10.61 -4.13
CA CYS A 13 -3.33 9.20 -3.92
C CYS A 13 -2.10 8.53 -3.27
N PRO A 14 -1.98 8.51 -1.93
CA PRO A 14 -0.87 7.84 -1.27
C PRO A 14 -0.85 6.35 -1.64
N VAL A 15 0.33 5.78 -1.83
CA VAL A 15 0.54 4.40 -2.30
C VAL A 15 0.90 3.43 -1.17
N ASN A 16 0.75 3.87 0.08
CA ASN A 16 1.10 3.10 1.27
C ASN A 16 -0.15 2.71 2.06
N GLU A 17 -0.28 1.44 2.49
CA GLU A 17 -1.45 0.94 3.26
C GLU A 17 -1.76 1.86 4.45
N ILE A 18 -0.74 2.21 5.22
CA ILE A 18 -0.92 2.88 6.51
C ILE A 18 -1.62 4.24 6.35
N GLU A 19 -1.58 4.84 5.16
CA GLU A 19 -2.26 6.10 4.86
C GLU A 19 -3.78 5.96 4.83
N TYR A 20 -4.32 4.75 4.66
CA TYR A 20 -5.75 4.45 4.56
C TYR A 20 -6.26 3.83 5.86
N GLY A 21 -7.27 4.45 6.46
CA GLY A 21 -7.85 3.95 7.70
C GLY A 21 -8.38 5.04 8.62
N ASP A 22 -8.93 4.59 9.76
CA ASP A 22 -9.68 5.46 10.66
C ASP A 22 -8.79 6.29 11.59
N LEU A 23 -9.31 7.46 11.94
CA LEU A 23 -8.70 8.59 12.65
C LEU A 23 -8.26 8.28 14.09
N LYS A 24 -8.81 7.21 14.68
CA LYS A 24 -8.65 6.82 16.09
C LYS A 24 -7.71 5.64 16.30
N ALA A 25 -6.93 5.29 15.27
CA ALA A 25 -5.96 4.21 15.39
C ALA A 25 -4.89 4.58 16.43
N ASP A 26 -4.75 3.72 17.43
CA ASP A 26 -3.71 3.72 18.46
C ASP A 26 -2.33 4.16 17.88
N PRO A 27 -1.53 4.97 18.59
CA PRO A 27 -0.15 5.28 18.19
C PRO A 27 0.68 4.04 17.78
N LEU A 28 0.40 2.88 18.36
CA LEU A 28 1.05 1.61 18.02
C LEU A 28 0.57 0.98 16.69
N PHE A 29 -0.45 1.54 16.05
CA PHE A 29 -1.01 1.01 14.80
C PHE A 29 0.02 0.90 13.68
N GLN A 30 0.81 1.96 13.45
CA GLN A 30 1.81 1.97 12.37
C GLN A 30 2.91 0.93 12.59
N PRO A 31 3.61 0.89 13.74
CA PRO A 31 4.66 -0.10 13.97
C PRO A 31 4.10 -1.53 13.98
N HIS A 32 2.88 -1.75 14.50
CA HIS A 32 2.25 -3.07 14.44
C HIS A 32 1.96 -3.50 13.00
N ARG A 33 1.46 -2.60 12.15
CA ARG A 33 1.21 -2.87 10.73
C ARG A 33 2.48 -3.24 9.97
N LEU A 34 3.54 -2.46 10.13
CA LEU A 34 4.82 -2.75 9.46
C LEU A 34 5.46 -4.04 9.99
N ALA A 35 5.34 -4.32 11.28
CA ALA A 35 5.84 -5.57 11.86
C ALA A 35 5.08 -6.80 11.31
N ASP A 36 3.77 -6.68 11.12
CA ASP A 36 2.92 -7.72 10.55
C ASP A 36 3.29 -8.02 9.09
N LEU A 37 3.41 -6.98 8.25
CA LEU A 37 3.91 -7.10 6.87
C LEU A 37 5.30 -7.76 6.83
N ALA A 38 6.22 -7.31 7.69
CA ALA A 38 7.56 -7.90 7.77
C ALA A 38 7.51 -9.38 8.20
N ALA A 39 6.55 -9.77 9.05
CA ALA A 39 6.37 -11.16 9.45
C ALA A 39 5.84 -12.02 8.30
N PHE A 40 4.89 -11.51 7.50
CA PHE A 40 4.45 -12.16 6.26
C PHE A 40 5.62 -12.39 5.31
N TYR A 41 6.39 -11.35 4.99
CA TYR A 41 7.51 -11.47 4.05
C TYR A 41 8.53 -12.52 4.52
N ARG A 42 8.96 -12.45 5.79
CA ARG A 42 9.91 -13.42 6.35
C ARG A 42 9.38 -14.85 6.41
N ALA A 43 8.08 -15.03 6.68
CA ALA A 43 7.47 -16.37 6.74
C ALA A 43 7.55 -17.12 5.41
N PHE A 44 7.69 -16.38 4.30
CA PHE A 44 7.82 -16.91 2.95
C PHE A 44 9.23 -16.74 2.37
N GLY A 45 10.21 -16.47 3.23
CA GLY A 45 11.62 -16.40 2.85
C GLY A 45 12.01 -15.13 2.09
N LEU A 46 11.20 -14.07 2.19
CA LEU A 46 11.51 -12.77 1.61
C LEU A 46 12.07 -11.83 2.66
N GLU A 47 13.10 -11.08 2.28
CA GLU A 47 13.65 -9.99 3.07
C GLU A 47 13.60 -8.72 2.21
N PRO A 48 13.10 -7.60 2.77
CA PRO A 48 13.18 -6.31 2.11
C PRO A 48 14.64 -5.97 1.81
N SER A 49 14.94 -5.58 0.57
CA SER A 49 16.30 -5.18 0.21
C SER A 49 16.73 -3.98 1.07
N PRO A 50 17.95 -3.98 1.63
CA PRO A 50 18.48 -2.81 2.34
C PRO A 50 18.69 -1.61 1.41
N GLU A 51 18.67 -1.83 0.09
CA GLU A 51 18.78 -0.80 -0.94
C GLU A 51 17.41 -0.35 -1.48
N ALA A 52 16.30 -0.99 -1.05
CA ALA A 52 14.96 -0.55 -1.42
C ALA A 52 14.63 0.77 -0.70
N ASP A 53 14.14 1.75 -1.47
CA ASP A 53 13.71 3.05 -0.93
C ASP A 53 12.21 3.00 -0.54
N GLU A 54 11.50 1.95 -0.96
CA GLU A 54 10.09 1.74 -0.67
C GLU A 54 9.85 1.15 0.73
N ARG A 55 8.85 1.70 1.43
CA ARG A 55 8.35 1.14 2.69
C ARG A 55 7.67 -0.22 2.46
N LEU A 56 7.63 -1.04 3.50
CA LEU A 56 7.02 -2.38 3.48
C LEU A 56 5.54 -2.41 3.10
N ASP A 57 4.84 -1.31 3.37
CA ASP A 57 3.41 -1.12 3.10
C ASP A 57 3.13 -0.45 1.74
N HIS A 58 4.15 -0.32 0.89
CA HIS A 58 3.99 0.24 -0.45
C HIS A 58 3.26 -0.75 -1.36
N LEU A 59 2.30 -0.27 -2.16
CA LEU A 59 1.45 -1.11 -3.02
C LEU A 59 2.24 -2.09 -3.90
N SER A 60 3.35 -1.64 -4.49
CA SER A 60 4.19 -2.51 -5.34
C SER A 60 4.81 -3.66 -4.54
N VAL A 61 5.25 -3.41 -3.30
CA VAL A 61 5.86 -4.41 -2.43
C VAL A 61 4.81 -5.44 -2.00
N GLU A 62 3.61 -4.98 -1.61
CA GLU A 62 2.50 -5.87 -1.27
C GLU A 62 2.04 -6.72 -2.47
N LEU A 63 1.97 -6.13 -3.67
CA LEU A 63 1.61 -6.84 -4.91
C LEU A 63 2.68 -7.85 -5.32
N GLU A 64 3.96 -7.50 -5.17
CA GLU A 64 5.07 -8.43 -5.42
C GLU A 64 4.98 -9.64 -4.50
N PHE A 65 4.72 -9.41 -3.20
CA PHE A 65 4.52 -10.50 -2.26
C PHE A 65 3.33 -11.40 -2.62
N LEU A 66 2.19 -10.82 -3.02
CA LEU A 66 1.06 -11.62 -3.51
C LEU A 66 1.44 -12.44 -4.75
N GLY A 67 2.27 -11.88 -5.64
CA GLY A 67 2.81 -12.61 -6.79
C GLY A 67 3.69 -13.80 -6.41
N VAL A 68 4.51 -13.67 -5.36
CA VAL A 68 5.31 -14.77 -4.82
C VAL A 68 4.42 -15.88 -4.26
N LEU A 69 3.38 -15.53 -3.49
CA LEU A 69 2.44 -16.51 -2.96
C LEU A 69 1.71 -17.27 -4.08
N ALA A 70 1.23 -16.55 -5.10
CA ALA A 70 0.56 -17.16 -6.25
C ALA A 70 1.49 -18.09 -7.05
N ALA A 71 2.77 -17.73 -7.19
CA ALA A 71 3.76 -18.58 -7.82
C ALA A 71 4.04 -19.86 -7.01
N GLN A 72 4.10 -19.75 -5.67
CA GLN A 72 4.26 -20.90 -4.78
C GLN A 72 3.03 -21.81 -4.78
N GLU A 73 1.82 -21.23 -4.81
CA GLU A 73 0.56 -21.98 -4.97
C GLU A 73 0.59 -22.79 -6.28
N ALA A 74 0.88 -22.14 -7.41
CA ALA A 74 0.94 -22.79 -8.72
C ALA A 74 2.02 -23.90 -8.79
N ALA A 75 3.19 -23.68 -8.17
CA ALA A 75 4.23 -24.70 -8.08
C ALA A 75 3.78 -25.92 -7.24
N ALA A 76 3.03 -25.69 -6.16
CA ALA A 76 2.50 -26.76 -5.31
C ALA A 76 1.37 -27.56 -5.99
N GLU A 77 0.60 -26.93 -6.89
CA GLU A 77 -0.46 -27.61 -7.67
C GLU A 77 0.09 -28.47 -8.80
N THR A 78 1.15 -28.01 -9.46
CA THR A 78 1.74 -28.68 -10.62
C THR A 78 2.83 -29.70 -10.25
N GLY A 79 3.38 -29.59 -9.04
CA GLY A 79 4.44 -30.45 -8.53
C GLY A 79 3.97 -31.78 -7.91
N PRO A 80 4.88 -32.52 -7.27
CA PRO A 80 4.53 -33.67 -6.45
C PRO A 80 3.52 -33.28 -5.35
N PRO A 81 2.61 -34.18 -4.94
CA PRO A 81 1.57 -33.85 -3.97
C PRO A 81 2.13 -33.23 -2.68
N ASN A 82 1.84 -31.94 -2.47
CA ASN A 82 2.19 -31.18 -1.28
C ASN A 82 0.97 -30.43 -0.75
N LEU A 83 -0.03 -31.19 -0.27
CA LEU A 83 -1.30 -30.64 0.21
C LEU A 83 -1.11 -29.64 1.37
N THR A 84 -0.13 -29.89 2.24
CA THR A 84 0.19 -29.00 3.36
C THR A 84 0.74 -27.67 2.85
N GLY A 85 1.72 -27.69 1.95
CA GLY A 85 2.30 -26.47 1.38
C GLY A 85 1.26 -25.64 0.60
N LEU A 86 0.41 -26.31 -0.19
CA LEU A 86 -0.69 -25.66 -0.89
C LEU A 86 -1.68 -24.98 0.07
N ALA A 87 -2.08 -25.67 1.14
CA ALA A 87 -2.98 -25.11 2.15
C ALA A 87 -2.36 -23.90 2.88
N VAL A 88 -1.05 -23.95 3.17
CA VAL A 88 -0.32 -22.83 3.80
C VAL A 88 -0.29 -21.60 2.88
N CYS A 89 0.00 -21.78 1.58
CA CYS A 89 0.03 -20.67 0.63
C CYS A 89 -1.34 -20.00 0.52
N ARG A 90 -2.41 -20.78 0.32
CA ARG A 90 -3.78 -20.27 0.23
C ARG A 90 -4.26 -19.59 1.50
N ASP A 91 -3.88 -20.12 2.67
CA ASP A 91 -4.21 -19.49 3.95
C ASP A 91 -3.49 -18.14 4.10
N ALA A 92 -2.23 -18.04 3.66
CA ALA A 92 -1.49 -16.80 3.68
C ALA A 92 -2.04 -15.76 2.69
N GLU A 93 -2.39 -16.13 1.46
CA GLU A 93 -3.03 -15.23 0.49
C GLU A 93 -4.35 -14.67 1.05
N ARG A 94 -5.19 -15.55 1.60
CA ARG A 94 -6.44 -15.16 2.25
C ARG A 94 -6.21 -14.17 3.39
N LYS A 95 -5.27 -14.45 4.29
CA LYS A 95 -4.97 -13.57 5.43
C LYS A 95 -4.39 -12.24 4.96
N PHE A 96 -3.45 -12.27 4.03
CA PHE A 96 -2.81 -11.08 3.48
C PHE A 96 -3.82 -10.16 2.79
N LEU A 97 -4.71 -10.71 1.96
CA LEU A 97 -5.81 -9.95 1.35
C LEU A 97 -6.76 -9.36 2.40
N ARG A 98 -7.10 -10.13 3.44
CA ARG A 98 -8.03 -9.68 4.49
C ARG A 98 -7.45 -8.57 5.37
N GLU A 99 -6.18 -8.68 5.71
CA GLU A 99 -5.55 -7.85 6.75
C GLU A 99 -4.83 -6.63 6.15
N HIS A 100 -4.31 -6.78 4.92
CA HIS A 100 -3.50 -5.82 4.19
C HIS A 100 -4.12 -5.49 2.82
N LEU A 101 -3.55 -5.99 1.72
CA LEU A 101 -3.77 -5.53 0.35
C LEU A 101 -5.25 -5.38 -0.05
N GLY A 102 -6.13 -6.32 0.32
CA GLY A 102 -7.57 -6.27 -0.03
C GLY A 102 -8.38 -5.26 0.78
N ARG A 103 -7.86 -4.80 1.92
CA ARG A 103 -8.53 -3.86 2.84
C ARG A 103 -8.52 -2.42 2.33
N TRP A 104 -7.46 -1.99 1.67
CA TRP A 104 -7.23 -0.56 1.37
C TRP A 104 -7.16 -0.25 -0.12
N THR A 105 -6.71 -1.22 -0.94
CA THR A 105 -6.51 -1.04 -2.38
C THR A 105 -7.77 -0.58 -3.11
N PRO A 106 -9.00 -1.02 -2.78
CA PRO A 106 -10.20 -0.50 -3.44
C PRO A 106 -10.35 1.03 -3.34
N ALA A 107 -10.08 1.61 -2.16
CA ALA A 107 -10.13 3.04 -1.95
C ALA A 107 -9.01 3.78 -2.68
N PHE A 108 -7.79 3.22 -2.67
CA PHE A 108 -6.67 3.76 -3.45
C PHE A 108 -7.00 3.79 -4.95
N ALA A 109 -7.44 2.67 -5.52
CA ALA A 109 -7.75 2.54 -6.93
C ALA A 109 -8.86 3.51 -7.34
N ARG A 110 -9.93 3.61 -6.53
CA ARG A 110 -11.03 4.52 -6.80
C ARG A 110 -10.60 5.98 -6.77
N ARG A 111 -9.76 6.36 -5.80
CA ARG A 111 -9.18 7.69 -5.68
C ARG A 111 -8.25 8.01 -6.86
N LEU A 112 -7.38 7.09 -7.23
CA LEU A 112 -6.47 7.24 -8.36
C LEU A 112 -7.25 7.48 -9.65
N ALA A 113 -8.25 6.65 -9.95
CA ALA A 113 -9.10 6.80 -11.12
C ALA A 113 -9.79 8.18 -11.19
N ARG A 114 -10.27 8.70 -10.05
CA ARG A 114 -10.88 10.04 -9.98
C ARG A 114 -9.87 11.17 -10.22
N VAL A 115 -8.64 11.03 -9.75
CA VAL A 115 -7.60 12.06 -9.86
C VAL A 115 -7.00 12.11 -11.27
N VAL A 116 -6.76 10.96 -11.89
CA VAL A 116 -6.06 10.89 -13.19
C VAL A 116 -7.02 10.88 -14.39
N GLY A 117 -8.30 10.57 -14.19
CA GLY A 117 -9.29 10.51 -15.26
C GLY A 117 -9.04 9.38 -16.25
N GLU A 118 -9.41 9.59 -17.51
CA GLU A 118 -9.19 8.63 -18.60
C GLU A 118 -7.71 8.58 -19.01
N GLY A 119 -7.25 7.39 -19.41
CA GLY A 119 -5.87 7.15 -19.84
C GLY A 119 -5.22 5.95 -19.13
N ALA A 120 -3.93 5.73 -19.38
CA ALA A 120 -3.23 4.53 -18.91
C ALA A 120 -3.27 4.35 -17.39
N LEU A 121 -3.08 5.42 -16.62
CA LEU A 121 -3.13 5.36 -15.15
C LEU A 121 -4.56 5.13 -14.62
N GLY A 122 -5.57 5.67 -15.30
CA GLY A 122 -6.96 5.41 -14.95
C GLY A 122 -7.35 3.96 -15.23
N ALA A 123 -6.94 3.43 -16.39
CA ALA A 123 -7.13 2.03 -16.75
C ALA A 123 -6.42 1.09 -15.76
N LEU A 124 -5.19 1.42 -15.36
CA LEU A 124 -4.45 0.65 -14.36
C LEU A 124 -5.16 0.68 -13.00
N ALA A 125 -5.67 1.84 -12.56
CA ALA A 125 -6.44 1.94 -11.33
C ALA A 125 -7.67 1.01 -11.34
N TRP A 126 -8.45 1.04 -12.42
CA TRP A 126 -9.61 0.16 -12.56
C TRP A 126 -9.25 -1.32 -12.65
N PHE A 127 -8.17 -1.64 -13.35
CA PHE A 127 -7.64 -3.00 -13.40
C PHE A 127 -7.24 -3.49 -12.00
N THR A 128 -6.51 -2.68 -11.25
CA THR A 128 -6.10 -3.01 -9.87
C THR A 128 -7.32 -3.24 -8.98
N LEU A 129 -8.37 -2.41 -9.07
CA LEU A 129 -9.61 -2.62 -8.33
C LEU A 129 -10.24 -3.98 -8.67
N ALA A 130 -10.48 -4.24 -9.96
CA ALA A 130 -11.12 -5.47 -10.41
C ALA A 130 -10.30 -6.72 -10.05
N PHE A 131 -8.96 -6.65 -10.16
CA PHE A 131 -8.05 -7.72 -9.77
C PHE A 131 -8.16 -8.04 -8.27
N ILE A 132 -8.10 -7.02 -7.40
CA ILE A 132 -8.16 -7.23 -5.95
C ILE A 132 -9.55 -7.72 -5.51
N GLU A 133 -10.62 -7.20 -6.11
CA GLU A 133 -11.98 -7.70 -5.84
C GLU A 133 -12.12 -9.17 -6.25
N HIS A 134 -11.58 -9.55 -7.41
CA HIS A 134 -11.55 -10.93 -7.87
C HIS A 134 -10.80 -11.84 -6.90
N GLU A 135 -9.59 -11.48 -6.47
CA GLU A 135 -8.82 -12.28 -5.53
C GLU A 135 -9.53 -12.37 -4.16
N CYS A 136 -10.14 -11.28 -3.68
CA CYS A 136 -10.94 -11.32 -2.47
C CYS A 136 -12.10 -12.32 -2.59
N VAL A 137 -12.83 -12.32 -3.71
CA VAL A 137 -13.90 -13.29 -3.97
C VAL A 137 -13.35 -14.72 -4.01
N ARG A 138 -12.24 -14.95 -4.72
CA ARG A 138 -11.58 -16.26 -4.83
C ARG A 138 -11.25 -16.86 -3.46
N PHE A 139 -10.77 -16.04 -2.52
CA PHE A 139 -10.40 -16.47 -1.16
C PHE A 139 -11.51 -16.32 -0.11
N GLY A 140 -12.73 -15.91 -0.50
CA GLY A 140 -13.85 -15.70 0.41
C GLY A 140 -13.64 -14.55 1.41
N VAL A 141 -12.86 -13.55 1.02
CA VAL A 141 -12.56 -12.34 1.78
C VAL A 141 -13.46 -11.21 1.30
N LYS A 142 -13.97 -10.38 2.22
CA LYS A 142 -14.69 -9.16 1.87
C LYS A 142 -13.67 -8.06 1.55
N ALA A 143 -13.68 -7.55 0.33
CA ALA A 143 -12.87 -6.38 -0.05
C ALA A 143 -13.21 -5.15 0.80
N GLY A 144 -12.22 -4.29 1.01
CA GLY A 144 -12.37 -3.03 1.71
C GLY A 144 -13.34 -2.06 1.03
N SER A 145 -13.82 -1.08 1.77
CA SER A 145 -14.67 -0.02 1.20
C SER A 145 -13.89 0.85 0.23
N GLU A 146 -14.45 1.15 -0.94
CA GLU A 146 -13.94 2.17 -1.87
C GLU A 146 -13.91 3.58 -1.26
N ASP A 147 -14.68 3.80 -0.19
CA ASP A 147 -14.78 5.09 0.51
C ASP A 147 -13.91 5.14 1.79
N LEU A 148 -12.95 4.22 1.94
CA LEU A 148 -12.02 4.25 3.06
C LEU A 148 -11.24 5.58 3.07
N LEU A 149 -11.28 6.25 4.22
CA LEU A 149 -10.69 7.57 4.38
C LEU A 149 -9.16 7.50 4.50
N LEU A 150 -8.52 8.59 4.09
CA LEU A 150 -7.12 8.82 4.41
C LEU A 150 -7.01 9.25 5.87
N ARG A 151 -5.98 8.75 6.58
CA ARG A 151 -5.61 9.28 7.90
C ARG A 151 -5.29 10.78 7.79
N PRO A 152 -5.35 11.58 8.85
CA PRO A 152 -4.82 12.94 8.82
C PRO A 152 -3.32 12.88 8.54
N ALA A 153 -2.81 13.81 7.74
CA ALA A 153 -1.39 14.02 7.69
C ALA A 153 -0.96 14.53 9.08
N ASP A 154 -0.04 13.81 9.74
CA ASP A 154 0.51 14.28 11.00
C ASP A 154 1.32 15.55 10.71
N GLN A 155 0.80 16.72 11.07
CA GLN A 155 1.48 18.00 10.84
C GLN A 155 2.86 18.03 11.54
N ASN A 156 3.04 17.22 12.59
CA ASN A 156 4.28 17.08 13.32
C ASN A 156 5.28 16.09 12.68
N ALA A 157 4.84 15.17 11.82
CA ALA A 157 5.74 14.25 11.11
C ALA A 157 6.43 14.92 9.90
N ALA A 158 5.87 16.03 9.40
CA ALA A 158 6.51 16.88 8.40
C ALA A 158 7.73 17.65 8.94
N LEU A 159 7.92 17.68 10.27
CA LEU A 159 9.05 18.30 10.96
C LEU A 159 10.11 17.25 11.32
N CYS A 160 10.43 16.35 10.39
CA CYS A 160 11.66 15.58 10.51
C CYS A 160 12.83 16.52 10.18
N ASP A 161 13.39 17.16 11.21
CA ASP A 161 14.64 17.95 11.22
C ASP A 161 15.90 17.09 10.92
N GLY A 162 15.78 16.11 10.02
CA GLY A 162 16.84 15.15 9.69
C GLY A 162 17.50 15.36 8.33
N CYS A 163 16.97 16.23 7.47
CA CYS A 163 17.59 16.53 6.19
C CYS A 163 17.78 18.05 6.09
N GLY A 164 19.04 18.50 6.19
CA GLY A 164 19.46 19.91 6.13
C GLY A 164 19.26 20.57 4.76
N LEU A 165 18.13 20.34 4.10
CA LEU A 165 17.71 21.07 2.93
C LEU A 165 16.91 22.29 3.37
N SER A 166 17.61 23.42 3.50
CA SER A 166 17.00 24.74 3.71
C SER A 166 15.79 24.93 2.80
N GLN A 167 14.64 25.14 3.43
CA GLN A 167 13.44 25.67 2.79
C GLN A 167 13.73 27.04 2.19
N THR A 168 14.04 27.08 0.90
CA THR A 168 13.81 28.27 0.06
C THR A 168 13.44 27.80 -1.34
N LEU A 169 12.14 27.67 -1.60
CA LEU A 169 11.67 27.60 -2.98
C LEU A 169 11.81 29.01 -3.60
N PRO A 170 12.48 29.17 -4.75
CA PRO A 170 12.55 30.46 -5.43
C PRO A 170 11.15 30.81 -5.96
N GLY A 171 10.56 31.91 -5.46
CA GLY A 171 9.31 32.46 -6.01
C GLY A 171 8.21 32.79 -4.99
N ALA A 172 8.40 32.56 -3.69
CA ALA A 172 7.46 33.06 -2.68
C ALA A 172 7.63 34.58 -2.53
N ALA A 173 6.67 35.35 -3.07
CA ALA A 173 6.59 36.78 -2.81
C ALA A 173 6.45 37.02 -1.30
N ALA A 174 7.37 37.81 -0.74
CA ALA A 174 7.32 38.21 0.66
C ALA A 174 6.02 38.96 0.93
N VAL A 175 5.21 38.45 1.86
CA VAL A 175 4.09 39.19 2.42
C VAL A 175 4.68 40.11 3.49
N GLU A 176 4.69 41.41 3.24
CA GLU A 176 5.07 42.40 4.26
C GLU A 176 4.01 42.41 5.39
N PRO A 177 4.44 42.48 6.67
CA PRO A 177 3.50 42.62 7.77
C PRO A 177 2.88 44.02 7.78
N CYS A 178 1.56 44.08 7.91
CA CYS A 178 0.83 45.33 8.03
C CYS A 178 0.96 45.89 9.47
N SER A 179 1.59 47.07 9.56
CA SER A 179 1.68 48.06 10.66
C SER A 179 2.21 47.63 12.03
#